data_AF-A0A099T437-F1
#
_entry.id   AF-A0A099T437-F1
#
_cell.length_a   1.000
_cell.length_b   1.000
_cell.length_c   1.000
_cell.angle_alpha   90.00
_cell.angle_beta   90.00
_cell.angle_gamma   90.00
#
_symmetry.space_group_name_H-M   'P 1'
#
loop_
_entity.id
_entity.type
_entity.pdbx_description
1 polymer ?
#
loop_
_entity_poly.entity_id
_entity_poly.type
_entity_poly.pdbx_seq_one_letter_code
_entity_poly.pdbx_strand_id
1 'polypeptide(L)'
;MRETHSYDDSKIQLVHYYVSKAHELVNIADPTQGTTGRVLYSINEVYVMAEGIDQHMAAGQSWKNFQSFVGTITEFGSVLIANGEVIETL
;
A
#
# COMPACT_ATOMS: atom_id res chain seq x y z
N MET A 1 5.25 8.62 5.15
CA MET A 1 4.16 8.26 6.07
C MET A 1 4.31 8.89 7.45
N ARG A 2 5.32 8.56 8.26
CA ARG A 2 5.56 9.19 9.59
C ARG A 2 5.58 10.72 9.58
N GLU A 3 6.11 11.32 8.53
CA GLU A 3 6.21 12.78 8.40
C GLU A 3 4.85 13.46 8.15
N THR A 4 3.92 12.78 7.48
CA THR A 4 2.66 13.36 6.97
C THR A 4 1.39 12.78 7.58
N HIS A 5 1.48 11.69 8.34
CA HIS A 5 0.36 10.99 8.96
C HIS A 5 0.62 10.68 10.45
N SER A 6 -0.46 10.51 11.22
CA SER A 6 -0.43 10.23 12.66
C SER A 6 -1.63 9.40 13.10
N TYR A 7 -1.54 8.79 14.29
CA TYR A 7 -2.68 8.15 14.97
C TYR A 7 -3.55 9.15 15.75
N ASP A 8 -3.00 10.34 16.05
CA ASP A 8 -3.71 11.49 16.58
C ASP A 8 -4.09 12.49 15.46
N ASP A 9 -4.66 13.63 15.83
CA ASP A 9 -5.14 14.69 14.94
C ASP A 9 -4.05 15.70 14.52
N SER A 10 -2.77 15.45 14.84
CA SER A 10 -1.68 16.40 14.52
C SER A 10 -1.33 16.46 13.04
N LYS A 11 -1.71 15.42 12.27
CA LYS A 11 -1.47 15.27 10.82
C LYS A 11 -2.68 14.59 10.17
N ILE A 12 -2.51 14.08 8.95
CA ILE A 12 -3.54 13.24 8.32
C ILE A 12 -3.75 12.01 9.20
N GLN A 13 -4.92 11.93 9.82
CA GLN A 13 -5.20 10.94 10.84
C GLN A 13 -5.59 9.60 10.22
N LEU A 14 -4.95 8.54 10.70
CA LEU A 14 -5.27 7.17 10.33
C LEU A 14 -5.34 6.24 11.54
N VAL A 15 -6.03 5.12 11.38
CA VAL A 15 -6.18 4.05 12.39
C VAL A 15 -5.07 3.02 12.24
N HIS A 16 -4.67 2.75 10.99
CA HIS A 16 -3.69 1.72 10.70
C HIS A 16 -2.97 2.02 9.37
N TYR A 17 -1.66 1.82 9.36
CA TYR A 17 -0.84 1.83 8.16
C TYR A 17 0.15 0.68 8.22
N TYR A 18 0.24 -0.11 7.14
CA TYR A 18 1.33 -1.06 6.98
C TYR A 18 1.67 -1.29 5.51
N VAL A 19 2.93 -1.62 5.27
CA VAL A 19 3.41 -2.14 3.99
C VAL A 19 3.71 -3.61 4.15
N SER A 20 3.22 -4.43 3.23
CA SER A 20 3.58 -5.84 3.16
C SER A 20 4.22 -6.19 1.83
N LYS A 21 5.09 -7.18 1.83
CA LYS A 21 5.65 -7.78 0.61
C LYS A 21 5.27 -9.26 0.52
N ALA A 22 5.12 -9.78 -0.69
CA ALA A 22 4.95 -11.20 -0.94
C ALA A 22 5.70 -11.61 -2.20
N HIS A 23 6.19 -12.85 -2.26
CA HIS A 23 6.56 -13.44 -3.54
C HIS A 23 5.28 -13.86 -4.27
N GLU A 24 5.14 -13.47 -5.53
CA GLU A 24 3.97 -13.85 -6.31
C GLU A 24 3.99 -15.37 -6.59
N LEU A 25 2.93 -16.05 -6.18
CA LEU A 25 2.75 -17.48 -6.43
C LEU A 25 2.38 -17.73 -7.89
N VAL A 26 2.90 -18.80 -8.47
CA VAL A 26 2.45 -19.29 -9.80
C VAL A 26 0.96 -19.67 -9.74
N ASN A 27 0.54 -20.30 -8.64
CA ASN A 27 -0.85 -20.63 -8.35
C ASN A 27 -1.16 -20.35 -6.88
N ILE A 28 -2.06 -19.42 -6.60
CA ILE A 28 -2.40 -19.03 -5.23
C ILE A 28 -3.16 -20.13 -4.48
N ALA A 29 -3.88 -21.00 -5.19
CA ALA A 29 -4.57 -22.14 -4.59
C ALA A 29 -3.64 -23.34 -4.33
N ASP A 30 -2.41 -23.33 -4.87
CA ASP A 30 -1.42 -24.39 -4.70
C ASP A 30 0.01 -23.80 -4.60
N PRO A 31 0.43 -23.38 -3.40
CA PRO A 31 1.75 -22.79 -3.18
C PRO A 31 2.93 -23.71 -3.51
N THR A 32 2.71 -25.02 -3.64
CA THR A 32 3.79 -25.98 -3.94
C THR A 32 4.36 -25.83 -5.36
N GLN A 33 3.61 -25.16 -6.25
CA GLN A 33 4.05 -24.84 -7.61
C GLN A 33 5.08 -23.70 -7.67
N GLY A 34 5.44 -23.12 -6.52
CA GLY A 34 6.49 -22.12 -6.42
C GLY A 34 6.04 -20.71 -6.79
N THR A 35 7.02 -19.88 -7.13
CA THR A 35 6.85 -18.43 -7.34
C THR A 35 7.26 -18.03 -8.75
N THR A 36 6.73 -16.90 -9.23
CA THR A 36 7.05 -16.36 -10.56
C THR A 36 8.40 -15.63 -10.60
N GLY A 37 9.02 -15.41 -9.44
CA GLY A 37 10.18 -14.53 -9.26
C GLY A 37 9.84 -13.04 -9.07
N ARG A 38 8.57 -12.65 -9.26
CA ARG A 38 8.11 -11.28 -8.98
C ARG A 38 7.84 -11.08 -7.49
N VAL A 39 7.99 -9.83 -7.03
CA VAL A 39 7.67 -9.41 -5.66
C VAL A 39 6.49 -8.45 -5.73
N LEU A 40 5.44 -8.75 -4.99
CA LEU A 40 4.27 -7.90 -4.84
C LEU A 40 4.42 -7.07 -3.56
N TYR A 41 4.09 -5.78 -3.65
CA TYR A 41 4.00 -4.89 -2.50
C TYR A 41 2.55 -4.43 -2.33
N SER A 42 2.09 -4.37 -1.09
CA SER A 42 0.79 -3.78 -0.73
C SER A 42 1.02 -2.65 0.25
N ILE A 43 0.39 -1.50 -0.02
CA ILE A 43 0.29 -0.39 0.92
C ILE A 43 -1.15 -0.40 1.42
N ASN A 44 -1.32 -0.43 2.74
CA ASN A 44 -2.64 -0.51 3.35
C ASN A 44 -2.80 0.66 4.30
N GLU A 45 -3.90 1.40 4.12
CA GLU A 45 -4.24 2.60 4.88
C GLU A 45 -5.70 2.52 5.33
N VAL A 46 -5.93 2.68 6.63
CA VAL A 46 -7.28 2.75 7.22
C VAL A 46 -7.43 4.11 7.88
N TYR A 47 -8.35 4.93 7.40
CA TYR A 47 -8.58 6.28 7.91
C TYR A 47 -9.70 6.29 8.95
N VAL A 48 -9.62 7.25 9.89
CA VAL A 48 -10.64 7.43 10.94
C VAL A 48 -11.97 7.90 10.34
N MET A 49 -11.89 8.77 9.34
CA MET A 49 -13.02 9.43 8.69
C MET A 49 -12.90 9.32 7.17
N ALA A 50 -14.02 9.42 6.45
CA ALA A 50 -14.03 9.36 4.99
C ALA A 50 -13.17 10.48 4.37
N GLU A 51 -13.21 11.67 4.98
CA GLU A 51 -12.43 12.85 4.59
C GLU A 51 -10.91 12.62 4.69
N GLY A 52 -10.46 11.63 5.47
CA GLY A 52 -9.05 11.26 5.56
C GLY A 52 -8.49 10.77 4.23
N ILE A 53 -9.31 10.10 3.41
CA ILE A 53 -8.93 9.69 2.05
C ILE A 53 -8.74 10.92 1.16
N ASP A 54 -9.65 11.89 1.23
CA ASP A 54 -9.54 13.12 0.43
C ASP A 54 -8.31 13.94 0.81
N GLN A 55 -8.02 14.04 2.12
CA GLN A 55 -6.80 14.68 2.63
C GLN A 55 -5.53 13.97 2.14
N HIS A 56 -5.51 12.63 2.21
CA HIS A 56 -4.40 11.83 1.69
C HIS A 56 -4.21 12.06 0.19
N MET A 57 -5.29 12.04 -0.60
CA MET A 57 -5.22 12.25 -2.04
C MET A 57 -4.78 13.68 -2.41
N ALA A 58 -5.20 14.70 -1.65
CA ALA A 58 -4.75 16.07 -1.86
C ALA A 58 -3.25 16.22 -1.56
N ALA A 59 -2.77 15.64 -0.46
CA ALA A 59 -1.35 15.60 -0.14
C ALA A 59 -0.55 14.83 -1.21
N GLY A 60 -1.07 13.68 -1.64
CA GLY A 60 -0.52 12.86 -2.71
C GLY A 60 -0.35 13.66 -4.00
N GLN A 61 -1.37 14.38 -4.46
CA GLN A 61 -1.30 15.18 -5.69
C GLN A 61 -0.23 16.28 -5.66
N SER A 62 0.14 16.78 -4.47
CA SER A 62 1.24 17.74 -4.31
C SER A 62 2.63 17.10 -4.34
N TRP A 63 2.72 15.77 -4.21
CA TRP A 63 3.99 15.06 -4.22
C TRP A 63 4.59 14.99 -5.63
N LYS A 64 5.85 15.38 -5.77
CA LYS A 64 6.56 15.48 -7.06
C LYS A 64 6.52 14.22 -7.93
N ASN A 65 6.34 13.04 -7.33
CA ASN A 65 6.34 11.74 -8.04
C ASN A 65 4.93 11.11 -8.11
N PHE A 66 3.87 11.84 -7.78
CA PHE A 66 2.52 11.29 -7.73
C PHE A 66 2.10 10.65 -9.05
N GLN A 67 2.30 11.37 -10.16
CA GLN A 67 1.89 10.88 -11.49
C GLN A 67 2.65 9.61 -11.90
N SER A 68 3.95 9.54 -11.64
CA SER A 68 4.72 8.32 -11.94
C SER A 68 4.32 7.17 -11.04
N PHE A 69 4.04 7.42 -9.76
CA PHE A 69 3.57 6.40 -8.84
C PHE A 69 2.21 5.81 -9.23
N VAL A 70 1.23 6.66 -9.57
CA VAL A 70 -0.09 6.23 -10.07
C VAL A 70 0.06 5.45 -11.38
N GLY A 71 0.95 5.89 -12.27
CA GLY A 71 1.28 5.16 -13.50
C GLY A 71 1.79 3.74 -13.23
N THR A 72 2.76 3.60 -12.32
CA THR A 72 3.30 2.29 -11.92
C THR A 72 2.22 1.36 -11.35
N ILE A 73 1.36 1.85 -10.46
CA ILE A 73 0.28 1.01 -9.89
C ILE A 73 -0.73 0.62 -10.97
N THR A 74 -1.05 1.52 -11.89
CA THR A 74 -1.99 1.24 -12.98
C THR A 74 -1.44 0.19 -13.95
N GLU A 75 -0.14 0.24 -14.25
CA GLU A 75 0.51 -0.67 -15.19
C GLU A 75 0.78 -2.06 -14.59
N PHE A 76 1.25 -2.10 -13.34
CA PHE A 76 1.75 -3.33 -12.70
C PHE A 76 0.89 -3.84 -11.54
N GLY A 77 -0.23 -3.18 -11.25
CA GLY A 77 -1.11 -3.54 -10.15
C GLY A 77 -1.62 -4.98 -10.24
N SER A 78 -1.62 -5.68 -9.11
CA SER A 78 -2.22 -7.00 -8.96
C SER A 78 -3.45 -6.92 -8.06
N VAL A 79 -4.47 -7.71 -8.34
CA VAL A 79 -5.73 -7.74 -7.61
C VAL A 79 -5.66 -8.65 -6.37
N LEU A 80 -4.71 -9.59 -6.32
CA LEU A 80 -4.61 -10.55 -5.23
C LEU A 80 -3.17 -10.81 -4.81
N ILE A 81 -2.93 -10.66 -3.51
CA ILE A 81 -1.66 -10.93 -2.84
C ILE A 81 -1.94 -11.93 -1.72
N ALA A 82 -1.14 -12.99 -1.65
CA ALA A 82 -1.23 -14.02 -0.60
C ALA A 82 0.14 -14.21 0.07
N ASN A 83 0.13 -14.71 1.31
CA ASN A 83 1.34 -15.01 2.09
C ASN A 83 2.30 -13.81 2.25
N GLY A 84 1.74 -12.61 2.43
CA GLY A 84 2.52 -11.40 2.64
C GLY A 84 3.11 -11.30 4.04
N GLU A 85 4.29 -10.72 4.13
CA GLU A 85 4.96 -10.33 5.38
C GLU A 85 4.90 -8.81 5.53
N VAL A 86 4.53 -8.32 6.71
CA VAL A 86 4.58 -6.89 7.04
C VAL A 86 6.04 -6.46 7.19
N ILE A 87 6.45 -5.43 6.44
CA ILE A 87 7.83 -4.93 6.42
C ILE A 87 7.98 -3.50 6.94
N GLU A 88 6.86 -2.77 7.08
CA GLU A 88 6.83 -1.44 7.68
C GLU A 88 5.44 -1.21 8.29
N THR A 89 5.38 -0.50 9.41
CA THR A 89 4.16 -0.03 10.07
C THR A 89 4.37 1.36 10.62
N LEU A 90 3.29 2.14 10.78
CA LEU A 90 3.35 3.43 11.48
C LEU A 90 3.36 3.21 12.99
#